data_AF-T0Y790-F1
#
_entry.id   AF-T0Y790-F1
#
_cell.length_a   1.000
_cell.length_b   1.000
_cell.length_c   1.000
_cell.angle_alpha   90.00
_cell.angle_beta   90.00
_cell.angle_gamma   90.00
#
_symmetry.space_group_name_H-M   'P 1'
#
loop_
_entity.id
_entity.type
_entity.pdbx_description
1 polymer ?
#
loop_
_entity_poly.entity_id
_entity_poly.type
_entity_poly.pdbx_seq_one_letter_code
_entity_poly.pdbx_strand_id
1 'polypeptide(L)'
;GIFVEVNRKRKAGEATIHGLNGDPFDTEETELEEPGVDYCPVLAAVLTSGAHLLLALVDSVVASAGGELVYCDTDSAFVTPPKIATEVAERFEALSPYSERVPLLKDETEEKAPRKEYPVGSPDTAPRFYGLSAKRYCLFATDKQGQPHVFRKSASDHGLGVFEASGNREEFVARVWEAILSKGPDAPGLYAGTPATAPFSLSSPALLPRVRRLGPIRPFTFLTARFLEPSPDLSEDRSELVAFVPTSDETARAELMALPRQRSWGSVLEAFVRHRDRKCLFDADGRMVRRRVLVRKLKIVGLGKEANRIESGRVLGQAAVGGRAKTYVDWKRRLLSMGRGEARALRLPWDFVMRAKRRVRAGRELRRDALARVKRALVAGIQLRGSRLKGVVLPFGVVWVPKGLVSPPHRHTALY
;
A
#
# COMPACT_ATOMS: atom_id res chain seq x y z
N GLY A 1 -1.51 9.04 13.37
CA GLY A 1 -1.65 9.99 14.48
C GLY A 1 -1.08 9.36 15.73
N ILE A 2 -0.55 10.18 16.65
CA ILE A 2 0.07 9.70 17.90
C ILE A 2 -0.89 8.84 18.74
N PHE A 3 -2.21 9.06 18.61
CA PHE A 3 -3.27 8.36 19.36
C PHE A 3 -3.48 6.88 19.02
N VAL A 4 -2.67 6.30 18.14
CA VAL A 4 -2.58 4.86 17.89
C VAL A 4 -1.14 4.40 18.07
N GLU A 5 -0.45 4.93 19.07
CA GLU A 5 0.89 4.47 19.43
C GLU A 5 0.83 3.00 19.82
N VAL A 6 1.56 2.18 19.09
CA VAL A 6 1.64 0.74 19.35
C VAL A 6 3.12 0.39 19.51
N ASN A 7 3.46 -0.08 20.71
CA ASN A 7 4.81 -0.48 21.05
C ASN A 7 5.02 -1.95 20.73
N ARG A 8 6.01 -2.21 19.87
CA ARG A 8 6.32 -3.56 19.42
C ARG A 8 7.27 -4.22 20.40
N LYS A 9 6.81 -5.25 21.10
CA LYS A 9 7.64 -6.04 22.03
C LYS A 9 7.98 -7.39 21.42
N ARG A 10 9.26 -7.75 21.44
CA ARG A 10 9.75 -9.09 21.03
C ARG A 10 9.40 -10.15 22.08
N LYS A 11 8.10 -10.39 22.26
CA LYS A 11 7.55 -11.40 23.16
C LYS A 11 6.68 -12.33 22.35
N ALA A 12 7.00 -13.62 22.36
CA ALA A 12 6.14 -14.61 21.74
C ALA A 12 4.89 -14.83 22.61
N GLY A 13 3.70 -14.88 22.02
CA GLY A 13 2.45 -15.10 22.74
C GLY A 13 1.24 -15.26 21.85
N GLU A 14 0.10 -15.59 22.46
CA GLU A 14 -1.18 -15.66 21.77
C GLU A 14 -1.78 -14.25 21.64
N ALA A 15 -2.25 -13.91 20.44
CA ALA A 15 -3.00 -12.70 20.16
C ALA A 15 -4.39 -13.07 19.62
N THR A 16 -5.43 -12.39 20.10
CA THR A 16 -6.78 -12.53 19.58
C THR A 16 -7.03 -11.43 18.54
N ILE A 17 -7.34 -11.82 17.31
CA ILE A 17 -7.65 -10.92 16.20
C ILE A 17 -9.15 -10.73 16.14
N HIS A 18 -9.59 -9.49 16.28
CA HIS A 18 -10.98 -9.07 16.15
C HIS A 18 -11.21 -8.48 14.75
N GLY A 19 -12.24 -8.95 14.04
CA GLY A 19 -12.62 -8.43 12.73
C GLY A 19 -13.94 -7.68 12.78
N LEU A 20 -14.22 -6.86 11.75
CA LEU A 20 -15.42 -6.02 11.65
C LEU A 20 -16.76 -6.77 11.76
N ASN A 21 -16.82 -8.06 11.42
CA ASN A 21 -18.08 -8.80 11.31
C ASN A 21 -17.87 -10.32 11.52
N GLY A 22 -17.02 -10.75 12.45
CA GLY A 22 -16.75 -12.17 12.65
C GLY A 22 -16.31 -12.50 14.06
N ASP A 23 -16.44 -13.78 14.42
CA ASP A 23 -15.93 -14.30 15.68
C ASP A 23 -14.41 -14.08 15.76
N PRO A 24 -13.90 -13.54 16.87
CA PRO A 24 -12.48 -13.36 17.04
C PRO A 24 -11.73 -14.69 16.97
N PHE A 25 -10.50 -14.65 16.48
CA PHE A 25 -9.68 -15.84 16.34
C PHE A 25 -8.30 -15.65 16.97
N ASP A 26 -7.76 -16.71 17.57
CA ASP A 26 -6.45 -16.66 18.22
C ASP A 26 -5.33 -17.02 17.22
N THR A 27 -4.20 -16.32 17.31
CA THR A 27 -2.95 -16.57 16.55
C THR A 27 -1.75 -16.58 17.50
N GLU A 28 -0.67 -17.26 17.14
CA GLU A 28 0.61 -17.20 17.85
C GLU A 28 1.55 -16.21 17.12
N GLU A 29 1.91 -15.14 17.82
CA GLU A 29 2.84 -14.13 17.32
C GLU A 29 4.17 -14.17 18.05
N THR A 30 5.24 -13.83 17.34
CA THR A 30 6.61 -13.77 17.89
C THR A 30 6.96 -12.39 18.42
N GLU A 31 6.17 -11.39 18.03
CA GLU A 31 6.24 -10.02 18.49
C GLU A 31 4.80 -9.60 18.80
N LEU A 32 4.58 -9.11 20.03
CA LEU A 32 3.29 -8.61 20.46
C LEU A 32 3.32 -7.09 20.40
N GLU A 33 2.22 -6.54 19.92
CA GLU A 33 1.94 -5.11 19.91
C GLU A 33 1.21 -4.78 21.20
N GLU A 34 1.75 -3.83 21.97
CA GLU A 34 1.12 -3.34 23.20
C GLU A 34 0.74 -1.87 23.00
N PRO A 35 -0.40 -1.42 23.56
CA PRO A 35 -0.74 0.00 23.59
C PRO A 35 0.43 0.82 24.15
N GLY A 36 0.82 1.85 23.41
CA GLY A 36 1.77 2.85 23.89
C GLY A 36 1.14 3.80 24.91
N VAL A 37 1.95 4.74 25.39
CA VAL A 37 1.50 5.74 26.37
C VAL A 37 0.40 6.62 25.77
N ASP A 38 0.48 6.89 24.47
CA ASP A 38 -0.49 7.71 23.75
C ASP A 38 -1.61 6.91 23.09
N TYR A 39 -1.78 5.61 23.38
CA TYR A 39 -2.79 4.78 22.72
C TYR A 39 -4.23 5.15 23.15
N CYS A 40 -4.93 5.90 22.30
CA CYS A 40 -6.35 6.22 22.43
C CYS A 40 -7.06 6.00 21.08
N PRO A 41 -7.43 4.75 20.74
CA PRO A 41 -7.94 4.40 19.42
C PRO A 41 -9.30 5.04 19.13
N VAL A 42 -10.10 5.33 20.16
CA VAL A 42 -11.37 6.08 20.04
C VAL A 42 -11.09 7.48 19.53
N LEU A 43 -10.16 8.21 20.17
CA LEU A 43 -9.79 9.56 19.74
C LEU A 43 -9.21 9.55 18.33
N ALA A 44 -8.34 8.59 18.00
CA ALA A 44 -7.80 8.46 16.65
C ALA A 44 -8.88 8.24 15.58
N ALA A 45 -9.87 7.39 15.89
CA ALA A 45 -11.00 7.13 15.00
C ALA A 45 -11.89 8.37 14.83
N VAL A 46 -12.17 9.10 15.93
CA VAL A 46 -12.94 10.36 15.90
C VAL A 46 -12.24 11.41 15.05
N LEU A 47 -10.93 11.63 15.25
CA LEU A 47 -10.15 12.59 14.45
C LEU A 47 -10.18 12.26 12.96
N THR A 48 -9.96 10.99 12.61
CA THR A 48 -9.99 10.53 11.21
C THR A 48 -11.38 10.68 10.60
N SER A 49 -12.43 10.40 11.38
CA SER A 49 -13.82 10.53 10.94
C SER A 49 -14.22 12.00 10.75
N GLY A 50 -13.77 12.89 11.63
CA GLY A 50 -13.96 14.33 11.49
C GLY A 50 -13.30 14.89 10.24
N ALA A 51 -12.08 14.45 9.91
CA ALA A 51 -11.41 14.83 8.67
C ALA A 51 -12.16 14.34 7.42
N HIS A 52 -12.67 13.10 7.42
CA HIS A 52 -13.51 12.60 6.33
C HIS A 52 -14.84 13.36 6.21
N LEU A 53 -15.46 13.74 7.33
CA LEU A 53 -16.65 14.57 7.33
C LEU A 53 -16.36 15.95 6.71
N LEU A 54 -15.24 16.57 7.07
CA LEU A 54 -14.80 17.85 6.49
C LEU A 54 -14.70 17.75 4.96
N LEU A 55 -14.05 16.70 4.43
CA LEU A 55 -13.96 16.48 2.98
C LEU A 55 -15.32 16.24 2.31
N ALA A 56 -16.24 15.54 2.99
CA ALA A 56 -17.59 15.34 2.48
C ALA A 56 -18.40 16.65 2.46
N LEU A 57 -18.20 17.52 3.44
CA LEU A 57 -18.78 18.86 3.44
C LEU A 57 -18.21 19.70 2.30
N VAL A 58 -16.90 19.61 2.01
CA VAL A 58 -16.28 20.31 0.87
C VAL A 58 -16.98 19.92 -0.43
N ASP A 59 -17.23 18.63 -0.68
CA ASP A 59 -17.98 18.16 -1.86
C ASP A 59 -19.38 18.81 -1.96
N SER A 60 -20.12 18.84 -0.84
CA SER A 60 -21.44 19.47 -0.77
C SER A 60 -21.41 20.98 -1.03
N VAL A 61 -20.40 21.68 -0.50
CA VAL A 61 -20.24 23.13 -0.67
C VAL A 61 -19.86 23.47 -2.11
N VAL A 62 -18.94 22.71 -2.69
CA VAL A 62 -18.54 22.83 -4.11
C VAL A 62 -19.74 22.63 -5.04
N ALA A 63 -20.55 21.61 -4.80
CA ALA A 63 -21.77 21.37 -5.57
C ALA A 63 -22.77 22.53 -5.43
N SER A 64 -22.91 23.10 -4.23
CA SER A 64 -23.79 24.25 -3.98
C SER A 64 -23.30 25.54 -4.65
N ALA A 65 -21.99 25.67 -4.87
CA ALA A 65 -21.37 26.75 -5.64
C ALA A 65 -21.41 26.51 -7.17
N GLY A 66 -22.08 25.44 -7.63
CA GLY A 66 -22.20 25.08 -9.04
C GLY A 66 -20.93 24.49 -9.65
N GLY A 67 -20.03 23.96 -8.82
CA GLY A 67 -18.82 23.28 -9.25
C GLY A 67 -18.83 21.78 -8.98
N GLU A 68 -17.70 21.14 -9.24
CA GLU A 68 -17.50 19.71 -9.03
C GLU A 68 -16.15 19.43 -8.36
N LEU A 69 -16.15 18.45 -7.44
CA LEU A 69 -14.93 17.90 -6.85
C LEU A 69 -14.31 16.86 -7.80
N VAL A 70 -13.20 17.20 -8.44
CA VAL A 70 -12.55 16.33 -9.44
C VAL A 70 -11.54 15.35 -8.84
N TYR A 71 -10.91 15.72 -7.73
CA TYR A 71 -9.95 14.87 -7.04
C TYR A 71 -9.87 15.23 -5.55
N CYS A 72 -9.56 14.24 -4.72
CA CYS A 72 -9.38 14.43 -3.29
C CYS A 72 -8.44 13.35 -2.72
N ASP A 73 -7.45 13.77 -1.94
CA ASP A 73 -6.56 12.88 -1.19
C ASP A 73 -6.36 13.44 0.21
N THR A 74 -7.07 12.85 1.18
CA THR A 74 -7.03 13.05 2.66
C THR A 74 -7.15 14.46 3.22
N ASP A 75 -6.34 15.40 2.75
CA ASP A 75 -6.16 16.77 3.22
C ASP A 75 -6.22 17.79 2.07
N SER A 76 -6.41 17.32 0.83
CA SER A 76 -6.52 18.17 -0.36
C SER A 76 -7.77 17.84 -1.17
N ALA A 77 -8.31 18.88 -1.83
CA ALA A 77 -9.46 18.79 -2.72
C ALA A 77 -9.22 19.64 -3.97
N PHE A 78 -9.52 19.10 -5.13
CA PHE A 78 -9.36 19.76 -6.43
C PHE A 78 -10.77 20.01 -6.94
N VAL A 79 -11.06 21.26 -7.27
CA VAL A 79 -12.40 21.71 -7.63
C VAL A 79 -12.39 22.35 -9.00
N THR A 80 -13.49 22.23 -9.73
CA THR A 80 -13.71 22.90 -11.01
C THR A 80 -15.05 23.64 -11.02
N PRO A 81 -15.14 24.85 -11.59
CA PRO A 81 -14.04 25.65 -12.14
C PRO A 81 -13.13 26.19 -11.02
N PRO A 82 -11.80 26.34 -11.24
CA PRO A 82 -10.83 26.69 -10.18
C PRO A 82 -11.16 27.97 -9.39
N LYS A 83 -11.84 28.94 -10.03
CA LYS A 83 -12.27 30.20 -9.42
C LYS A 83 -13.17 30.05 -8.18
N ILE A 84 -13.81 28.89 -7.98
CA ILE A 84 -14.66 28.66 -6.79
C ILE A 84 -13.85 28.28 -5.55
N ALA A 85 -12.55 27.96 -5.68
CA ALA A 85 -11.73 27.48 -4.58
C ALA A 85 -11.70 28.48 -3.40
N THR A 86 -11.58 29.77 -3.69
CA THR A 86 -11.61 30.83 -2.68
C THR A 86 -12.96 30.92 -1.98
N GLU A 87 -14.07 30.94 -2.72
CA GLU A 87 -15.43 30.97 -2.15
C GLU A 87 -15.68 29.73 -1.26
N VAL A 88 -15.25 28.56 -1.72
CA VAL A 88 -15.35 27.32 -0.95
C VAL A 88 -14.55 27.45 0.34
N ALA A 89 -13.28 27.86 0.29
CA ALA A 89 -12.45 28.03 1.48
C ALA A 89 -13.08 29.01 2.50
N GLU A 90 -13.58 30.16 2.04
CA GLU A 90 -14.22 31.17 2.87
C GLU A 90 -15.43 30.63 3.65
N ARG A 91 -16.22 29.74 3.05
CA ARG A 91 -17.38 29.11 3.73
C ARG A 91 -16.97 28.23 4.91
N PHE A 92 -15.74 27.72 4.94
CA PHE A 92 -15.22 26.90 6.03
C PHE A 92 -14.54 27.72 7.14
N GLU A 93 -14.25 29.00 6.92
CA GLU A 93 -13.58 29.84 7.92
C GLU A 93 -14.38 29.97 9.22
N ALA A 94 -15.72 29.97 9.14
CA ALA A 94 -16.60 29.97 10.31
C ALA A 94 -16.47 28.69 11.18
N LEU A 95 -15.91 27.62 10.64
CA LEU A 95 -15.63 26.37 11.35
C LEU A 95 -14.22 26.33 11.96
N SER A 96 -13.40 27.36 11.74
CA SER A 96 -12.04 27.41 12.28
C SER A 96 -12.09 27.45 13.81
N PRO A 97 -11.48 26.47 14.50
CA PRO A 97 -11.45 26.45 15.96
C PRO A 97 -10.33 27.33 16.53
N TYR A 98 -9.51 27.93 15.67
CA TYR A 98 -8.31 28.67 16.05
C TYR A 98 -8.62 30.13 16.36
N SER A 99 -8.07 30.64 17.45
CA SER A 99 -8.14 32.06 17.81
C SER A 99 -7.30 32.95 16.89
N GLU A 100 -6.28 32.39 16.26
CA GLU A 100 -5.47 33.05 15.26
C GLU A 100 -6.14 32.96 13.88
N ARG A 101 -6.02 34.03 13.09
CA ARG A 101 -6.50 34.05 11.71
C ARG A 101 -5.54 33.29 10.79
N VAL A 102 -5.60 31.96 10.89
CA VAL A 102 -5.01 31.03 9.92
C VAL A 102 -6.13 30.40 9.09
N PRO A 103 -6.03 30.41 7.75
CA PRO A 103 -7.04 29.80 6.90
C PRO A 103 -7.24 28.33 7.26
N LEU A 104 -8.49 27.90 7.45
CA LEU A 104 -8.80 26.49 7.70
C LEU A 104 -8.55 25.67 6.43
N LEU A 105 -8.90 26.24 5.28
CA LEU A 105 -8.58 25.72 3.95
C LEU A 105 -7.80 26.78 3.17
N LYS A 106 -6.79 26.36 2.42
CA LYS A 106 -5.94 27.24 1.61
C LYS A 106 -6.11 26.91 0.14
N ASP A 107 -6.32 27.93 -0.69
CA ASP A 107 -6.18 27.80 -2.14
C ASP A 107 -4.70 27.72 -2.52
N GLU A 108 -4.26 26.55 -3.00
CA GLU A 108 -2.88 26.30 -3.41
C GLU A 108 -2.68 26.37 -4.93
N THR A 109 -3.68 26.83 -5.71
CA THR A 109 -3.63 26.81 -7.18
C THR A 109 -2.39 27.51 -7.73
N GLU A 110 -2.10 28.73 -7.27
CA GLU A 110 -0.92 29.50 -7.72
C GLU A 110 0.41 28.88 -7.22
N GLU A 111 0.39 28.11 -6.13
CA GLU A 111 1.58 27.40 -5.64
C GLU A 111 1.89 26.15 -6.48
N LYS A 112 0.85 25.41 -6.86
CA LYS A 112 0.95 24.14 -7.60
C LYS A 112 1.05 24.34 -9.12
N ALA A 113 0.45 25.40 -9.65
CA ALA A 113 0.42 25.74 -11.06
C ALA A 113 0.59 27.27 -11.27
N PRO A 114 1.79 27.82 -11.00
CA PRO A 114 2.01 29.26 -11.03
C PRO A 114 1.75 29.85 -12.41
N ARG A 115 1.08 31.00 -12.49
CA ARG A 115 0.74 31.62 -13.79
C ARG A 115 1.97 31.94 -14.64
N LYS A 116 3.10 32.26 -14.00
CA LYS A 116 4.39 32.53 -14.65
C LYS A 116 5.02 31.31 -15.34
N GLU A 117 4.60 30.09 -14.99
CA GLU A 117 5.11 28.84 -15.59
C GLU A 117 4.29 28.43 -16.83
N TYR A 118 3.22 29.15 -17.16
CA TYR A 118 2.43 28.83 -18.36
C TYR A 118 3.27 29.07 -19.63
N PRO A 119 3.15 28.19 -20.64
CA PRO A 119 3.78 28.41 -21.94
C PRO A 119 3.38 29.76 -22.53
N VAL A 120 4.31 30.39 -23.25
CA VAL A 120 4.08 31.71 -23.84
C VAL A 120 2.92 31.65 -24.84
N GLY A 121 1.87 32.42 -24.54
CA GLY A 121 0.64 32.46 -25.31
C GLY A 121 -0.20 31.19 -25.24
N SER A 122 -0.07 30.42 -24.15
CA SER A 122 -1.03 29.39 -23.77
C SER A 122 -2.46 29.94 -23.85
N PRO A 123 -3.41 29.20 -24.46
CA PRO A 123 -4.82 29.58 -24.47
C PRO A 123 -5.51 29.35 -23.11
N ASP A 124 -4.85 28.62 -22.20
CA ASP A 124 -5.43 28.27 -20.92
C ASP A 124 -5.41 29.45 -19.95
N THR A 125 -6.55 29.69 -19.31
CA THR A 125 -6.70 30.72 -18.25
C THR A 125 -6.61 30.14 -16.85
N ALA A 126 -6.64 28.80 -16.73
CA ALA A 126 -6.55 28.06 -15.48
C ALA A 126 -5.90 26.69 -15.74
N PRO A 127 -5.35 26.01 -14.71
CA PRO A 127 -4.66 24.75 -14.93
C PRO A 127 -5.66 23.65 -15.27
N ARG A 128 -5.29 22.78 -16.20
CA ARG A 128 -6.01 21.55 -16.51
C ARG A 128 -5.58 20.46 -15.55
N PHE A 129 -6.50 19.55 -15.24
CA PHE A 129 -6.24 18.39 -14.39
C PHE A 129 -6.24 17.11 -15.22
N TYR A 130 -5.28 16.22 -14.98
CA TYR A 130 -5.30 14.86 -15.50
C TYR A 130 -5.06 13.86 -14.37
N GLY A 131 -6.03 12.98 -14.14
CA GLY A 131 -5.96 11.94 -13.11
C GLY A 131 -6.03 10.54 -13.71
N LEU A 132 -4.99 9.72 -13.47
CA LEU A 132 -4.99 8.31 -13.86
C LEU A 132 -5.63 7.41 -12.79
N SER A 133 -5.27 7.63 -11.53
CA SER A 133 -5.76 6.84 -10.39
C SER A 133 -5.50 7.57 -9.07
N ALA A 134 -5.85 6.95 -7.94
CA ALA A 134 -5.49 7.48 -6.63
C ALA A 134 -3.98 7.75 -6.57
N LYS A 135 -3.63 8.97 -6.14
CA LYS A 135 -2.25 9.46 -6.05
C LYS A 135 -1.51 9.55 -7.38
N ARG A 136 -2.15 9.36 -8.53
CA ARG A 136 -1.49 9.50 -9.85
C ARG A 136 -2.22 10.54 -10.67
N TYR A 137 -1.74 11.77 -10.59
CA TYR A 137 -2.30 12.91 -11.28
C TYR A 137 -1.22 13.96 -11.57
N CYS A 138 -1.54 14.90 -12.45
CA CYS A 138 -0.79 16.13 -12.65
C CYS A 138 -1.73 17.29 -12.99
N LEU A 139 -1.25 18.51 -12.77
CA LEU A 139 -1.79 19.72 -13.40
C LEU A 139 -0.92 20.08 -14.60
N PHE A 140 -1.55 20.58 -15.65
CA PHE A 140 -0.87 21.01 -16.86
C PHE A 140 -1.58 22.18 -17.54
N ALA A 141 -0.87 22.87 -18.42
CA ALA A 141 -1.44 23.80 -19.39
C ALA A 141 -1.02 23.36 -20.79
N THR A 142 -1.67 23.86 -21.82
CA THR A 142 -1.23 23.64 -23.21
C THR A 142 -0.55 24.87 -23.78
N ASP A 143 0.41 24.69 -24.67
CA ASP A 143 0.93 25.77 -25.51
C ASP A 143 -0.03 26.13 -26.66
N LYS A 144 0.41 27.02 -27.57
CA LYS A 144 -0.38 27.43 -28.75
C LYS A 144 -0.65 26.28 -29.72
N GLN A 145 0.20 25.26 -29.72
CA GLN A 145 0.14 24.08 -30.58
C GLN A 145 -0.63 22.93 -29.91
N GLY A 146 -1.15 23.13 -28.69
CA GLY A 146 -1.85 22.11 -27.93
C GLY A 146 -0.94 21.11 -27.24
N GLN A 147 0.38 21.33 -27.19
CA GLN A 147 1.29 20.44 -26.48
C GLN A 147 1.19 20.67 -24.97
N PRO A 148 1.15 19.60 -24.16
CA PRO A 148 1.06 19.71 -22.71
C PRO A 148 2.37 20.21 -22.11
N HIS A 149 2.24 21.13 -21.15
CA HIS A 149 3.29 21.56 -20.23
C HIS A 149 2.85 21.24 -18.79
N VAL A 150 3.57 20.35 -18.12
CA VAL A 150 3.20 19.89 -16.77
C VAL A 150 3.86 20.73 -15.70
N PHE A 151 3.07 21.23 -14.74
CA PHE A 151 3.60 21.97 -13.58
C PHE A 151 4.28 21.01 -12.61
N ARG A 152 5.60 21.18 -12.43
CA ARG A 152 6.47 20.24 -11.69
C ARG A 152 5.97 19.94 -10.28
N LYS A 153 5.55 20.97 -9.53
CA LYS A 153 5.04 20.84 -8.15
C LYS A 153 3.72 20.08 -8.01
N SER A 154 2.97 19.95 -9.10
CA SER A 154 1.70 19.22 -9.13
C SER A 154 1.84 17.78 -9.63
N ALA A 155 2.97 17.45 -10.26
CA ALA A 155 3.19 16.19 -10.93
C ALA A 155 3.43 15.09 -9.90
N SER A 156 2.42 14.25 -9.65
CA SER A 156 2.56 13.19 -8.66
C SER A 156 3.53 12.12 -9.14
N ASP A 157 4.48 11.77 -8.28
CA ASP A 157 5.44 10.68 -8.47
C ASP A 157 5.00 9.37 -7.78
N HIS A 158 3.87 9.37 -7.09
CA HIS A 158 3.43 8.22 -6.30
C HIS A 158 3.19 6.99 -7.19
N GLY A 159 3.85 5.90 -6.83
CA GLY A 159 3.79 4.66 -7.60
C GLY A 159 4.84 4.56 -8.72
N LEU A 160 5.64 5.61 -8.95
CA LEU A 160 6.91 5.52 -9.68
C LEU A 160 8.06 5.04 -8.78
N GLY A 161 7.78 4.75 -7.50
CA GLY A 161 8.69 4.05 -6.59
C GLY A 161 9.98 4.80 -6.26
N VAL A 162 10.95 4.05 -5.73
CA VAL A 162 12.30 4.52 -5.35
C VAL A 162 13.28 4.56 -6.52
N PHE A 163 12.78 4.45 -7.76
CA PHE A 163 13.64 4.36 -8.93
C PHE A 163 14.32 5.71 -9.21
N GLU A 164 15.60 5.66 -9.55
CA GLU A 164 16.39 6.81 -9.93
C GLU A 164 15.90 7.40 -11.25
N ALA A 165 15.58 8.69 -11.20
CA ALA A 165 15.34 9.49 -12.38
C ALA A 165 16.65 9.83 -13.07
N SER A 166 16.60 10.00 -14.39
CA SER A 166 17.71 10.62 -15.12
C SER A 166 17.69 12.13 -14.86
N GLY A 167 18.65 12.60 -14.05
CA GLY A 167 18.76 14.01 -13.66
C GLY A 167 17.79 14.41 -12.53
N ASN A 168 17.26 15.63 -12.58
CA ASN A 168 16.35 16.12 -11.57
C ASN A 168 15.03 15.32 -11.57
N ARG A 169 14.60 14.86 -10.38
CA ARG A 169 13.43 14.00 -10.22
C ARG A 169 12.12 14.68 -10.63
N GLU A 170 11.90 15.92 -10.22
CA GLU A 170 10.67 16.66 -10.52
C GLU A 170 10.55 16.94 -12.02
N GLU A 171 11.65 17.34 -12.66
CA GLU A 171 11.69 17.54 -14.11
C GLU A 171 11.47 16.23 -14.87
N PHE A 172 12.09 15.14 -14.43
CA PHE A 172 11.88 13.82 -15.03
C PHE A 172 10.43 13.37 -14.92
N VAL A 173 9.81 13.54 -13.76
CA VAL A 173 8.40 13.17 -13.52
C VAL A 173 7.46 14.05 -14.35
N ALA A 174 7.71 15.36 -14.45
CA ALA A 174 6.95 16.25 -15.34
C ALA A 174 7.02 15.78 -16.80
N ARG A 175 8.22 15.46 -17.32
CA ARG A 175 8.40 14.92 -18.68
C ARG A 175 7.68 13.58 -18.89
N VAL A 176 7.69 12.70 -17.88
CA VAL A 176 6.93 11.45 -17.93
C VAL A 176 5.44 11.73 -18.08
N TRP A 177 4.89 12.69 -17.32
CA TRP A 177 3.49 13.08 -17.44
C TRP A 177 3.18 13.75 -18.79
N GLU A 178 4.05 14.61 -19.32
CA GLU A 178 3.91 15.19 -20.66
C GLU A 178 3.89 14.07 -21.72
N ALA A 179 4.78 13.08 -21.62
CA ALA A 179 4.77 11.91 -22.50
C ALA A 179 3.46 11.11 -22.39
N ILE A 180 2.94 10.91 -21.18
CA ILE A 180 1.65 10.24 -20.95
C ILE A 180 0.49 11.05 -21.56
N LEU A 181 0.48 12.37 -21.42
CA LEU A 181 -0.55 13.23 -21.99
C LEU A 181 -0.51 13.23 -23.52
N SER A 182 0.68 13.24 -24.12
CA SER A 182 0.84 13.29 -25.58
C SER A 182 0.69 11.92 -26.26
N LYS A 183 1.15 10.83 -25.63
CA LYS A 183 1.21 9.48 -26.24
C LYS A 183 0.33 8.44 -25.55
N GLY A 184 -0.29 8.77 -24.43
CA GLY A 184 -1.18 7.87 -23.71
C GLY A 184 -0.52 6.53 -23.35
N PRO A 185 -1.13 5.38 -23.71
CA PRO A 185 -0.58 4.06 -23.44
C PRO A 185 0.79 3.76 -24.06
N ASP A 186 1.23 4.53 -25.07
CA ASP A 186 2.49 4.30 -25.78
C ASP A 186 3.67 5.08 -25.17
N ALA A 187 3.40 5.98 -24.22
CA ALA A 187 4.42 6.73 -23.49
C ALA A 187 5.55 5.87 -22.88
N PRO A 188 5.27 4.67 -22.31
CA PRO A 188 6.32 3.81 -21.77
C PRO A 188 7.41 3.42 -22.78
N GLY A 189 7.09 3.35 -24.08
CA GLY A 189 8.05 3.02 -25.13
C GLY A 189 9.23 4.00 -25.20
N LEU A 190 9.03 5.27 -24.81
CA LEU A 190 10.09 6.28 -24.76
C LEU A 190 11.19 5.97 -23.73
N TYR A 191 10.89 5.11 -22.76
CA TYR A 191 11.76 4.81 -21.62
C TYR A 191 12.23 3.35 -21.58
N ALA A 192 12.01 2.60 -22.65
CA ALA A 192 12.37 1.18 -22.74
C ALA A 192 13.89 0.94 -22.63
N GLY A 193 14.71 1.90 -23.10
CA GLY A 193 16.17 1.85 -23.02
C GLY A 193 16.77 2.41 -21.73
N THR A 194 15.96 2.85 -20.76
CA THR A 194 16.45 3.45 -19.52
C THR A 194 16.33 2.44 -18.39
N PRO A 195 17.41 2.08 -17.67
CA PRO A 195 17.32 1.09 -16.60
C PRO A 195 16.63 1.66 -15.36
N ALA A 196 15.76 0.84 -14.77
CA ALA A 196 15.16 1.09 -13.46
C ALA A 196 16.13 0.62 -12.36
N THR A 197 16.76 1.59 -11.71
CA THR A 197 17.75 1.41 -10.64
C THR A 197 17.33 2.16 -9.38
N ALA A 198 17.89 1.84 -8.23
CA ALA A 198 17.77 2.67 -7.01
C ALA A 198 19.10 2.68 -6.26
N PRO A 199 19.42 3.77 -5.52
CA PRO A 199 20.58 3.77 -4.66
C PRO A 199 20.33 2.83 -3.47
N PHE A 200 21.36 2.09 -3.09
CA PHE A 200 21.33 1.21 -1.93
C PHE A 200 22.48 1.56 -0.99
N SER A 201 22.18 2.11 0.18
CA SER A 201 23.19 2.49 1.17
C SER A 201 23.54 1.33 2.10
N LEU A 202 24.83 1.06 2.25
CA LEU A 202 25.34 0.13 3.26
C LEU A 202 25.50 0.84 4.61
N SER A 203 24.47 0.76 5.45
CA SER A 203 24.41 1.42 6.75
C SER A 203 25.05 0.64 7.91
N SER A 204 25.40 -0.65 7.71
CA SER A 204 26.01 -1.49 8.75
C SER A 204 27.26 -2.22 8.26
N PRO A 205 28.41 -2.11 8.96
CA PRO A 205 29.64 -2.82 8.61
C PRO A 205 29.50 -4.35 8.53
N ALA A 206 28.54 -4.93 9.25
CA ALA A 206 28.29 -6.37 9.23
C ALA A 206 27.85 -6.90 7.85
N LEU A 207 27.38 -6.02 6.96
CA LEU A 207 26.99 -6.37 5.59
C LEU A 207 28.16 -6.36 4.60
N LEU A 208 29.30 -5.74 4.95
CA LEU A 208 30.46 -5.59 4.06
C LEU A 208 30.97 -6.93 3.48
N PRO A 209 31.12 -8.02 4.27
CA PRO A 209 31.61 -9.29 3.72
C PRO A 209 30.73 -9.83 2.59
N ARG A 210 29.43 -9.51 2.57
CA ARG A 210 28.47 -10.00 1.55
C ARG A 210 28.59 -9.27 0.22
N VAL A 211 29.12 -8.05 0.23
CA VAL A 211 29.17 -7.16 -0.94
C VAL A 211 30.58 -6.89 -1.45
N ARG A 212 31.63 -7.25 -0.70
CA ARG A 212 33.05 -7.11 -1.10
C ARG A 212 33.38 -7.65 -2.49
N ARG A 213 32.65 -8.68 -2.95
CA ARG A 213 32.81 -9.24 -4.31
C ARG A 213 32.38 -8.31 -5.44
N LEU A 214 31.62 -7.26 -5.14
CA LEU A 214 31.15 -6.27 -6.12
C LEU A 214 32.20 -5.18 -6.39
N GLY A 215 33.33 -5.18 -5.67
CA GLY A 215 34.41 -4.22 -5.83
C GLY A 215 34.84 -3.57 -4.51
N PRO A 216 35.74 -2.58 -4.57
CA PRO A 216 36.21 -1.84 -3.39
C PRO A 216 35.06 -1.02 -2.77
N ILE A 217 34.57 -1.43 -1.61
CA ILE A 217 33.40 -0.82 -0.93
C ILE A 217 33.76 -0.42 0.49
N ARG A 218 33.44 0.83 0.87
CA ARG A 218 33.64 1.36 2.24
C ARG A 218 32.29 1.41 2.99
N PRO A 219 32.28 1.50 4.34
CA PRO A 219 31.08 1.86 5.08
C PRO A 219 30.45 3.14 4.50
N PHE A 220 29.11 3.21 4.46
CA PHE A 220 28.34 4.34 3.90
C PHE A 220 28.52 4.58 2.38
N THR A 221 29.12 3.62 1.67
CA THR A 221 29.14 3.65 0.19
C THR A 221 27.77 3.30 -0.37
N PHE A 222 27.38 3.97 -1.46
CA PHE A 222 26.20 3.62 -2.24
C PHE A 222 26.54 2.45 -3.17
N LEU A 223 25.64 1.49 -3.27
CA LEU A 223 25.56 0.50 -4.33
C LEU A 223 24.37 0.83 -5.22
N THR A 224 24.29 0.19 -6.38
CA THR A 224 23.10 0.28 -7.22
C THR A 224 22.28 -1.01 -7.08
N ALA A 225 21.03 -0.88 -6.65
CA ALA A 225 20.05 -1.93 -6.78
C ALA A 225 19.46 -1.88 -8.19
N ARG A 226 19.82 -2.84 -9.04
CA ARG A 226 19.19 -3.00 -10.35
C ARG A 226 17.95 -3.86 -10.16
N PHE A 227 16.82 -3.43 -10.71
CA PHE A 227 15.59 -4.21 -10.61
C PHE A 227 15.47 -5.15 -11.80
N LEU A 228 14.85 -6.30 -11.57
CA LEU A 228 14.64 -7.31 -12.61
C LEU A 228 13.18 -7.28 -13.09
N GLU A 229 12.98 -7.61 -14.36
CA GLU A 229 11.64 -7.75 -14.92
C GLU A 229 10.84 -8.78 -14.11
N PRO A 230 9.54 -8.52 -13.87
CA PRO A 230 8.69 -9.41 -13.09
C PRO A 230 8.68 -10.82 -13.67
N SER A 231 8.91 -11.81 -12.81
CA SER A 231 8.80 -13.22 -13.16
C SER A 231 7.53 -13.84 -12.60
N PRO A 232 6.88 -14.76 -13.32
CA PRO A 232 5.81 -15.57 -12.76
C PRO A 232 6.32 -16.54 -11.68
N ASP A 233 7.62 -16.88 -11.67
CA ASP A 233 8.22 -17.63 -10.58
C ASP A 233 8.53 -16.72 -9.39
N LEU A 234 7.84 -16.99 -8.27
CA LEU A 234 8.03 -16.26 -7.02
C LEU A 234 9.36 -16.59 -6.32
N SER A 235 10.06 -17.64 -6.77
CA SER A 235 11.38 -18.03 -6.28
C SER A 235 12.46 -17.08 -6.76
N GLU A 236 12.32 -16.54 -7.97
CA GLU A 236 13.32 -15.71 -8.61
C GLU A 236 13.49 -14.35 -7.94
N ASP A 237 14.72 -13.86 -7.99
CA ASP A 237 15.06 -12.54 -7.47
C ASP A 237 14.33 -11.43 -8.25
N ARG A 238 14.05 -10.35 -7.52
CA ARG A 238 13.37 -9.15 -8.05
C ARG A 238 14.33 -7.98 -8.26
N SER A 239 15.53 -8.10 -7.71
CA SER A 239 16.57 -7.08 -7.76
C SER A 239 17.92 -7.70 -7.40
N GLU A 240 18.98 -7.15 -7.96
CA GLU A 240 20.36 -7.52 -7.68
C GLU A 240 21.16 -6.28 -7.27
N LEU A 241 22.17 -6.46 -6.43
CA LEU A 241 23.11 -5.40 -6.09
C LEU A 241 24.31 -5.46 -7.02
N VAL A 242 24.66 -4.33 -7.60
CA VAL A 242 25.86 -4.12 -8.41
C VAL A 242 26.69 -2.98 -7.83
N ALA A 243 27.90 -2.78 -8.37
CA ALA A 243 28.70 -1.60 -8.08
C ALA A 243 27.89 -0.33 -8.37
N PHE A 244 28.23 0.78 -7.71
CA PHE A 244 27.54 2.04 -7.93
C PHE A 244 27.63 2.49 -9.39
N VAL A 245 26.48 2.72 -10.01
CA VAL A 245 26.35 3.26 -11.36
C VAL A 245 25.70 4.65 -11.26
N PRO A 246 26.44 5.74 -11.50
CA PRO A 246 25.89 7.08 -11.50
C PRO A 246 24.77 7.23 -12.55
N THR A 247 23.76 8.05 -12.26
CA THR A 247 22.68 8.33 -13.23
C THR A 247 23.17 9.08 -14.47
N SER A 248 24.32 9.76 -14.39
CA SER A 248 24.96 10.49 -15.49
C SER A 248 25.87 9.62 -16.36
N ASP A 249 26.16 8.38 -15.96
CA ASP A 249 27.03 7.47 -16.72
C ASP A 249 26.20 6.68 -17.74
N GLU A 250 26.04 7.24 -18.93
CA GLU A 250 25.21 6.65 -19.99
C GLU A 250 25.75 5.29 -20.46
N THR A 251 27.07 5.14 -20.56
CA THR A 251 27.72 3.90 -20.99
C THR A 251 27.45 2.77 -20.00
N ALA A 252 27.72 2.98 -18.72
CA ALA A 252 27.48 1.96 -17.69
C ALA A 252 25.98 1.63 -17.56
N ARG A 253 25.09 2.60 -17.78
CA ARG A 253 23.64 2.37 -17.80
C ARG A 253 23.20 1.55 -19.02
N ALA A 254 23.80 1.77 -20.19
CA ALA A 254 23.54 0.96 -21.38
C ALA A 254 24.02 -0.48 -21.20
N GLU A 255 25.21 -0.68 -20.62
CA GLU A 255 25.71 -2.01 -20.25
C GLU A 255 24.78 -2.72 -19.27
N LEU A 256 24.28 -1.98 -18.27
CA LEU A 256 23.33 -2.52 -17.30
C LEU A 256 22.00 -2.93 -17.96
N MET A 257 21.53 -2.20 -18.98
CA MET A 257 20.36 -2.58 -19.80
C MET A 257 20.59 -3.82 -20.65
N ALA A 258 21.82 -4.09 -21.06
CA ALA A 258 22.15 -5.31 -21.82
C ALA A 258 22.13 -6.57 -20.94
N LEU A 259 22.16 -6.43 -19.62
CA LEU A 259 22.12 -7.58 -18.71
C LEU A 259 20.76 -8.30 -18.75
N PRO A 260 20.74 -9.64 -18.63
CA PRO A 260 19.52 -10.42 -18.61
C PRO A 260 18.52 -9.90 -17.59
N ARG A 261 17.25 -9.81 -18.03
CA ARG A 261 16.10 -9.40 -17.22
C ARG A 261 16.23 -8.01 -16.58
N GLN A 262 17.15 -7.14 -17.04
CA GLN A 262 17.19 -5.78 -16.52
C GLN A 262 15.83 -5.11 -16.72
N ARG A 263 15.24 -4.61 -15.63
CA ARG A 263 14.00 -3.86 -15.70
C ARG A 263 14.24 -2.49 -16.28
N SER A 264 13.40 -2.10 -17.24
CA SER A 264 13.39 -0.74 -17.79
C SER A 264 12.43 0.19 -17.07
N TRP A 265 12.67 1.49 -17.17
CA TRP A 265 11.66 2.51 -16.85
C TRP A 265 10.42 2.35 -17.71
N GLY A 266 10.54 1.89 -18.96
CA GLY A 266 9.38 1.54 -19.79
C GLY A 266 8.48 0.51 -19.12
N SER A 267 9.02 -0.59 -18.60
CA SER A 267 8.26 -1.59 -17.83
C SER A 267 7.63 -1.00 -16.55
N VAL A 268 8.35 -0.12 -15.85
CA VAL A 268 7.82 0.59 -14.68
C VAL A 268 6.63 1.48 -15.06
N LEU A 269 6.77 2.28 -16.11
CA LEU A 269 5.76 3.20 -16.59
C LEU A 269 4.56 2.49 -17.18
N GLU A 270 4.75 1.36 -17.85
CA GLU A 270 3.67 0.51 -18.33
C GLU A 270 2.80 0.05 -17.14
N ALA A 271 3.41 -0.40 -16.05
CA ALA A 271 2.69 -0.77 -14.83
C ALA A 271 2.02 0.44 -14.15
N PHE A 272 2.65 1.61 -14.22
CA PHE A 272 2.11 2.87 -13.68
C PHE A 272 0.87 3.34 -14.45
N VAL A 273 0.96 3.42 -15.77
CA VAL A 273 -0.13 3.86 -16.66
C VAL A 273 -1.28 2.84 -16.63
N ARG A 274 -0.98 1.55 -16.67
CA ARG A 274 -1.97 0.46 -16.69
C ARG A 274 -2.40 -0.03 -15.30
N HIS A 275 -2.17 0.77 -14.26
CA HIS A 275 -2.47 0.37 -12.90
C HIS A 275 -3.92 -0.09 -12.74
N ARG A 276 -4.15 -1.23 -12.06
CA ARG A 276 -5.48 -1.88 -11.98
C ARG A 276 -6.47 -1.14 -11.08
N ASP A 277 -5.98 -0.38 -10.11
CA ASP A 277 -6.81 0.44 -9.20
C ASP A 277 -7.18 1.80 -9.80
N ARG A 278 -7.45 1.86 -11.11
CA ARG A 278 -8.13 3.02 -11.69
C ARG A 278 -9.46 3.19 -10.95
N LYS A 279 -9.55 4.24 -10.13
CA LYS A 279 -10.76 4.63 -9.40
C LYS A 279 -11.81 5.20 -10.34
N CYS A 280 -11.44 5.48 -11.58
CA CYS A 280 -12.31 6.06 -12.57
C CYS A 280 -12.22 5.28 -13.89
N LEU A 281 -13.34 5.21 -14.59
CA LEU A 281 -13.40 4.89 -16.00
C LEU A 281 -13.59 6.20 -16.76
N PHE A 282 -13.20 6.25 -18.03
CA PHE A 282 -13.62 7.33 -18.90
C PHE A 282 -14.86 6.84 -19.65
N ASP A 283 -15.92 7.64 -19.68
CA ASP A 283 -17.06 7.36 -20.55
C ASP A 283 -16.73 7.68 -22.02
N ALA A 284 -17.70 7.47 -22.91
CA ALA A 284 -17.53 7.70 -24.34
C ALA A 284 -17.20 9.17 -24.68
N ASP A 285 -17.54 10.11 -23.80
CA ASP A 285 -17.28 11.55 -23.96
C ASP A 285 -15.94 11.95 -23.32
N GLY A 286 -15.17 10.99 -22.81
CA GLY A 286 -13.91 11.24 -22.12
C GLY A 286 -14.09 11.85 -20.72
N ARG A 287 -15.31 11.85 -20.16
CA ARG A 287 -15.53 12.30 -18.78
C ARG A 287 -15.13 11.22 -17.79
N MET A 288 -14.48 11.66 -16.72
CA MET A 288 -13.99 10.78 -15.68
C MET A 288 -15.15 10.31 -14.77
N VAL A 289 -15.59 9.07 -14.92
CA VAL A 289 -16.66 8.47 -14.12
C VAL A 289 -16.06 7.64 -12.99
N ARG A 290 -16.40 7.98 -11.74
CA ARG A 290 -15.96 7.23 -10.56
C ARG A 290 -16.45 5.79 -10.61
N ARG A 291 -15.51 4.84 -10.68
CA ARG A 291 -15.75 3.41 -10.63
C ARG A 291 -16.18 3.01 -9.21
N ARG A 292 -17.39 2.48 -9.08
CA ARG A 292 -17.84 1.82 -7.84
C ARG A 292 -17.16 0.46 -7.73
N VAL A 293 -16.18 0.32 -6.84
CA VAL A 293 -15.50 -0.95 -6.56
C VAL A 293 -16.25 -1.69 -5.46
N LEU A 294 -16.94 -2.78 -5.82
CA LEU A 294 -17.57 -3.67 -4.84
C LEU A 294 -16.52 -4.65 -4.28
N VAL A 295 -16.06 -4.39 -3.06
CA VAL A 295 -15.16 -5.31 -2.34
C VAL A 295 -15.99 -6.36 -1.62
N ARG A 296 -15.94 -7.62 -2.07
CA ARG A 296 -16.64 -8.74 -1.43
C ARG A 296 -15.83 -9.27 -0.25
N LYS A 297 -16.45 -9.41 0.92
CA LYS A 297 -15.84 -9.92 2.18
C LYS A 297 -15.03 -11.21 2.01
N LEU A 298 -15.54 -12.16 1.21
CA LEU A 298 -14.88 -13.45 0.94
C LEU A 298 -13.59 -13.34 0.10
N LYS A 299 -13.33 -12.18 -0.50
CA LYS A 299 -12.12 -11.89 -1.28
C LYS A 299 -11.11 -11.02 -0.52
N ILE A 300 -11.39 -10.72 0.76
CA ILE A 300 -10.46 -10.04 1.65
C ILE A 300 -9.52 -11.09 2.24
N VAL A 301 -8.23 -11.02 1.93
CA VAL A 301 -7.21 -11.97 2.43
C VAL A 301 -6.06 -11.18 3.05
N GLY A 302 -5.86 -11.34 4.37
CA GLY A 302 -4.71 -10.80 5.10
C GLY A 302 -4.85 -9.33 5.51
N LEU A 303 -4.96 -9.11 6.82
CA LEU A 303 -5.04 -7.79 7.43
C LEU A 303 -3.81 -7.61 8.33
N GLY A 304 -2.88 -6.74 7.93
CA GLY A 304 -1.72 -6.37 8.74
C GLY A 304 -0.92 -5.29 8.04
N LYS A 305 -0.78 -4.11 8.67
CA LYS A 305 -0.03 -2.99 8.09
C LYS A 305 1.48 -3.12 8.33
N GLU A 306 1.93 -3.99 9.23
CA GLU A 306 3.36 -4.13 9.53
C GLU A 306 3.73 -5.56 9.94
N ALA A 307 3.90 -6.44 8.95
CA ALA A 307 4.66 -7.67 9.18
C ALA A 307 6.13 -7.29 9.34
N ASN A 308 6.55 -7.07 10.58
CA ASN A 308 7.92 -6.69 10.85
C ASN A 308 8.88 -7.85 10.64
N ARG A 309 10.15 -7.48 10.40
CA ARG A 309 11.20 -8.35 9.86
C ARG A 309 10.98 -8.74 8.41
N ILE A 310 10.50 -7.81 7.58
CA ILE A 310 10.82 -7.90 6.16
C ILE A 310 12.35 -7.95 6.01
N GLU A 311 13.15 -7.18 6.74
CA GLU A 311 14.62 -7.24 6.72
C GLU A 311 15.20 -8.62 7.13
N SER A 312 14.57 -9.31 8.09
CA SER A 312 15.07 -10.59 8.65
C SER A 312 14.41 -11.82 8.03
N GLY A 313 13.28 -11.64 7.34
CA GLY A 313 12.64 -12.59 6.45
C GLY A 313 13.08 -12.41 4.98
N ARG A 314 13.63 -11.25 4.63
CA ARG A 314 14.41 -11.00 3.40
C ARG A 314 15.84 -11.44 3.65
N VAL A 315 16.03 -12.74 3.60
CA VAL A 315 17.09 -13.18 2.69
C VAL A 315 16.50 -12.94 1.30
N LEU A 316 17.17 -12.15 0.47
CA LEU A 316 16.86 -12.06 -0.96
C LEU A 316 16.68 -13.49 -1.51
N GLY A 317 15.58 -13.76 -2.23
CA GLY A 317 15.36 -15.03 -2.93
C GLY A 317 14.72 -16.19 -2.15
N GLN A 318 13.88 -16.95 -2.87
CA GLN A 318 13.52 -18.37 -2.72
C GLN A 318 12.92 -18.94 -1.41
N ALA A 319 12.91 -18.27 -0.26
CA ALA A 319 12.42 -18.91 0.98
C ALA A 319 10.88 -19.04 1.11
N ALA A 320 10.10 -18.29 0.33
CA ALA A 320 8.63 -18.45 0.27
C ALA A 320 8.24 -19.76 -0.44
N VAL A 321 9.07 -20.22 -1.39
CA VAL A 321 8.90 -21.51 -2.09
C VAL A 321 9.32 -22.69 -1.21
N GLY A 322 10.17 -22.46 -0.22
CA GLY A 322 10.56 -23.45 0.82
C GLY A 322 9.54 -23.68 1.94
N GLY A 323 8.29 -23.20 1.81
CA GLY A 323 7.22 -23.55 2.75
C GLY A 323 7.19 -22.80 4.08
N ARG A 324 7.89 -21.66 4.22
CA ARG A 324 7.85 -20.83 5.44
C ARG A 324 6.77 -19.73 5.41
N ALA A 325 5.66 -19.97 4.73
CA ALA A 325 4.45 -19.17 4.92
C ALA A 325 3.80 -19.58 6.25
N LYS A 326 3.52 -18.62 7.16
CA LYS A 326 2.68 -18.87 8.34
C LYS A 326 1.30 -19.34 7.84
N THR A 327 1.05 -20.64 7.90
CA THR A 327 -0.25 -21.21 7.53
C THR A 327 -1.18 -21.08 8.73
N TYR A 328 -2.09 -20.11 8.68
CA TYR A 328 -3.10 -19.94 9.71
C TYR A 328 -4.09 -21.11 9.67
N VAL A 329 -4.29 -21.76 10.81
CA VAL A 329 -5.29 -22.82 10.97
C VAL A 329 -6.12 -22.51 12.20
N ASP A 330 -7.42 -22.29 11.98
CA ASP A 330 -8.42 -22.24 13.04
C ASP A 330 -8.59 -23.66 13.65
N TRP A 331 -7.62 -24.03 14.47
CA TRP A 331 -7.52 -25.38 15.00
C TRP A 331 -8.65 -25.68 16.00
N LYS A 332 -9.16 -24.68 16.72
CA LYS A 332 -10.25 -24.85 17.69
C LYS A 332 -11.54 -25.22 16.97
N ARG A 333 -11.97 -24.41 16.00
CA ARG A 333 -13.19 -24.68 15.24
C ARG A 333 -13.09 -26.01 14.48
N ARG A 334 -11.95 -26.23 13.81
CA ARG A 334 -11.73 -27.44 13.01
C ARG A 334 -11.64 -28.69 13.88
N LEU A 335 -11.01 -28.62 15.06
CA LEU A 335 -11.02 -29.71 16.02
C LEU A 335 -12.44 -30.01 16.50
N LEU A 336 -13.25 -28.99 16.81
CA LEU A 336 -14.62 -29.17 17.30
C LEU A 336 -15.57 -29.76 16.25
N SER A 337 -15.42 -29.38 14.98
CA SER A 337 -16.20 -29.91 13.86
C SER A 337 -15.67 -31.24 13.30
N MET A 338 -14.43 -31.64 13.64
CA MET A 338 -13.77 -32.82 13.06
C MET A 338 -14.57 -34.12 13.25
N GLY A 339 -14.99 -34.74 12.16
CA GLY A 339 -15.63 -36.06 12.17
C GLY A 339 -14.62 -37.23 12.22
N ARG A 340 -15.11 -38.46 12.44
CA ARG A 340 -14.26 -39.67 12.45
C ARG A 340 -13.46 -39.85 11.15
N GLY A 341 -14.08 -39.56 10.00
CA GLY A 341 -13.44 -39.65 8.69
C GLY A 341 -12.29 -38.65 8.51
N GLU A 342 -12.50 -37.39 8.91
CA GLU A 342 -11.45 -36.36 8.85
C GLU A 342 -10.31 -36.67 9.83
N ALA A 343 -10.62 -37.10 11.06
CA ALA A 343 -9.59 -37.51 12.02
C ALA A 343 -8.71 -38.64 11.48
N ARG A 344 -9.32 -39.65 10.83
CA ARG A 344 -8.60 -40.74 10.17
C ARG A 344 -7.71 -40.23 9.04
N ALA A 345 -8.23 -39.35 8.18
CA ALA A 345 -7.46 -38.76 7.08
C ALA A 345 -6.24 -37.94 7.57
N LEU A 346 -6.37 -37.30 8.75
CA LEU A 346 -5.32 -36.52 9.38
C LEU A 346 -4.41 -37.32 10.32
N ARG A 347 -4.56 -38.65 10.37
CA ARG A 347 -3.81 -39.56 11.26
C ARG A 347 -3.91 -39.19 12.75
N LEU A 348 -5.05 -38.64 13.16
CA LEU A 348 -5.37 -38.35 14.56
C LEU A 348 -6.25 -39.47 15.13
N PRO A 349 -5.82 -40.20 16.17
CA PRO A 349 -6.65 -41.21 16.83
C PRO A 349 -7.96 -40.60 17.33
N TRP A 350 -9.09 -41.26 17.09
CA TRP A 350 -10.40 -40.69 17.41
C TRP A 350 -10.58 -40.40 18.90
N ASP A 351 -10.05 -41.27 19.76
CA ASP A 351 -10.11 -41.06 21.21
C ASP A 351 -9.31 -39.84 21.66
N PHE A 352 -8.20 -39.56 20.99
CA PHE A 352 -7.44 -38.33 21.20
C PHE A 352 -8.27 -37.10 20.81
N VAL A 353 -8.89 -37.12 19.63
CA VAL A 353 -9.77 -36.02 19.16
C VAL A 353 -10.94 -35.81 20.11
N MET A 354 -11.59 -36.88 20.59
CA MET A 354 -12.70 -36.79 21.55
C MET A 354 -12.29 -36.23 22.91
N ARG A 355 -11.11 -36.59 23.42
CA ARG A 355 -10.57 -35.99 24.66
C ARG A 355 -10.24 -34.52 24.47
N ALA A 356 -9.64 -34.17 23.32
CA ALA A 356 -9.30 -32.79 22.99
C ALA A 356 -10.58 -31.93 22.82
N LYS A 357 -11.59 -32.43 22.11
CA LYS A 357 -12.93 -31.80 22.00
C LYS A 357 -13.56 -31.55 23.36
N ARG A 358 -13.55 -32.56 24.25
CA ARG A 358 -14.11 -32.43 25.60
C ARG A 358 -13.43 -31.33 26.42
N ARG A 359 -12.09 -31.24 26.37
CA ARG A 359 -11.35 -30.17 27.06
C ARG A 359 -11.68 -28.78 26.50
N VAL A 360 -11.65 -28.64 25.17
CA VAL A 360 -11.94 -27.36 24.51
C VAL A 360 -13.39 -26.92 24.76
N ARG A 361 -14.37 -27.83 24.73
CA ARG A 361 -15.77 -27.53 25.09
C ARG A 361 -15.94 -27.14 26.56
N ALA A 362 -15.09 -27.66 27.44
CA ALA A 362 -15.06 -27.28 28.85
C ALA A 362 -14.27 -25.97 29.11
N GLY A 363 -13.90 -25.21 28.06
CA GLY A 363 -13.14 -23.97 28.16
C GLY A 363 -11.68 -24.15 28.59
N ARG A 364 -11.17 -25.40 28.63
CA ARG A 364 -9.80 -25.71 29.06
C ARG A 364 -8.87 -25.78 27.87
N GLU A 365 -7.67 -25.24 28.05
CA GLU A 365 -6.60 -25.38 27.05
C GLU A 365 -6.11 -26.83 26.89
N LEU A 366 -5.63 -27.11 25.68
CA LEU A 366 -4.91 -28.34 25.40
C LEU A 366 -3.48 -28.20 25.92
N ARG A 367 -2.90 -29.30 26.42
CA ARG A 367 -1.47 -29.35 26.71
C ARG A 367 -0.68 -29.05 25.43
N ARG A 368 0.47 -28.38 25.58
CA ARG A 368 1.33 -27.91 24.48
C ARG A 368 1.57 -28.97 23.40
N ASP A 369 1.86 -30.21 23.80
CA ASP A 369 2.13 -31.31 22.84
C ASP A 369 0.88 -31.77 22.09
N ALA A 370 -0.27 -31.78 22.77
CA ALA A 370 -1.55 -32.10 22.16
C ALA A 370 -1.97 -31.02 21.16
N LEU A 371 -1.77 -29.75 21.51
CA LEU A 371 -2.00 -28.61 20.64
C LEU A 371 -1.10 -28.67 19.40
N ALA A 372 0.21 -28.89 19.59
CA ALA A 372 1.17 -29.03 18.50
C ALA A 372 0.82 -30.20 17.57
N ARG A 373 0.35 -31.33 18.13
CA ARG A 373 -0.11 -32.48 17.35
C ARG A 373 -1.34 -32.14 16.48
N VAL A 374 -2.32 -31.44 17.03
CA VAL A 374 -3.51 -30.99 16.27
C VAL A 374 -3.11 -30.00 15.18
N LYS A 375 -2.36 -28.94 15.52
CA LYS A 375 -1.91 -27.92 14.55
C LYS A 375 -1.12 -28.55 13.39
N ARG A 376 -0.15 -29.42 13.67
CA ARG A 376 0.65 -30.12 12.64
C ARG A 376 -0.21 -30.96 11.70
N ALA A 377 -1.14 -31.75 12.25
CA ALA A 377 -2.02 -32.58 11.46
C ALA A 377 -2.92 -31.74 10.53
N LEU A 378 -3.48 -30.64 11.05
CA LEU A 378 -4.34 -29.76 10.25
C LEU A 378 -3.59 -29.00 9.15
N VAL A 379 -2.35 -28.57 9.41
CA VAL A 379 -1.47 -27.93 8.42
C VAL A 379 -1.08 -28.91 7.32
N ALA A 380 -0.65 -30.13 7.68
CA ALA A 380 -0.34 -31.18 6.71
C ALA A 380 -1.56 -31.53 5.82
N GLY A 381 -2.76 -31.55 6.40
CA GLY A 381 -4.00 -31.75 5.66
C GLY A 381 -4.39 -30.61 4.71
N ILE A 382 -3.93 -29.38 4.95
CA ILE A 382 -4.15 -28.23 4.05
C ILE A 382 -3.17 -28.28 2.87
N GLN A 383 -1.90 -28.61 3.11
CA GLN A 383 -0.90 -28.74 2.04
C GLN A 383 -1.27 -29.83 1.02
N LEU A 384 -1.90 -30.92 1.46
CA LEU A 384 -2.44 -31.97 0.59
C LEU A 384 -3.64 -31.52 -0.27
N ARG A 385 -4.38 -30.48 0.15
CA ARG A 385 -5.52 -29.91 -0.61
C ARG A 385 -5.13 -28.70 -1.46
N GLY A 386 -4.12 -27.94 -1.02
CA GLY A 386 -3.65 -26.70 -1.67
C GLY A 386 -2.91 -26.91 -2.99
N SER A 387 -2.41 -28.12 -3.26
CA SER A 387 -1.80 -28.49 -4.55
C SER A 387 -2.76 -28.44 -5.76
N ARG A 388 -4.06 -28.15 -5.54
CA ARG A 388 -5.07 -28.01 -6.59
C ARG A 388 -5.57 -26.58 -6.86
N LEU A 389 -5.12 -25.55 -6.16
CA LEU A 389 -5.64 -24.18 -6.32
C LEU A 389 -4.50 -23.14 -6.47
N LYS A 390 -4.32 -22.63 -7.70
CA LYS A 390 -3.45 -21.50 -8.04
C LYS A 390 -4.18 -20.18 -7.73
N GLY A 391 -3.56 -19.22 -7.04
CA GLY A 391 -4.15 -17.87 -6.89
C GLY A 391 -3.42 -16.83 -6.01
N VAL A 392 -2.81 -15.87 -6.73
CA VAL A 392 -2.36 -14.48 -6.49
C VAL A 392 -2.92 -13.66 -5.30
N VAL A 393 -2.08 -12.77 -4.73
CA VAL A 393 -2.25 -11.92 -3.51
C VAL A 393 -2.26 -10.41 -3.84
N LEU A 394 -3.14 -9.61 -3.19
CA LEU A 394 -3.05 -8.12 -3.02
C LEU A 394 -3.73 -7.67 -1.68
N PRO A 395 -3.38 -6.51 -1.06
CA PRO A 395 -3.43 -6.26 0.41
C PRO A 395 -4.63 -5.41 0.94
N PHE A 396 -4.86 -5.34 2.29
CA PHE A 396 -5.11 -4.14 3.18
C PHE A 396 -6.00 -4.33 4.46
N GLY A 397 -5.44 -4.05 5.68
CA GLY A 397 -5.91 -3.33 6.94
C GLY A 397 -7.07 -3.73 7.93
N VAL A 398 -6.79 -3.99 9.26
CA VAL A 398 -7.71 -3.99 10.46
C VAL A 398 -6.96 -3.62 11.80
N VAL A 399 -7.71 -3.17 12.83
CA VAL A 399 -7.30 -2.70 14.19
C VAL A 399 -7.45 -3.77 15.30
N TRP A 400 -6.60 -3.74 16.34
CA TRP A 400 -6.44 -4.72 17.44
C TRP A 400 -6.94 -4.22 18.81
N VAL A 401 -7.33 -5.12 19.73
CA VAL A 401 -7.66 -4.83 21.14
C VAL A 401 -7.08 -5.93 22.06
N PRO A 402 -6.38 -5.62 23.16
CA PRO A 402 -5.86 -6.62 24.10
C PRO A 402 -6.97 -7.27 24.95
N LYS A 403 -6.83 -8.58 25.21
CA LYS A 403 -7.64 -9.32 26.19
C LYS A 403 -7.30 -8.84 27.60
N GLY A 404 -8.21 -8.05 28.19
CA GLY A 404 -8.10 -7.57 29.58
C GLY A 404 -9.07 -6.45 29.96
N LEU A 405 -9.74 -5.82 29.00
CA LEU A 405 -10.59 -4.63 29.22
C LEU A 405 -12.07 -4.80 28.83
N VAL A 406 -12.55 -6.03 28.67
CA VAL A 406 -13.95 -6.28 28.25
C VAL A 406 -14.80 -6.69 29.45
N SER A 407 -15.56 -5.74 29.99
CA SER A 407 -16.78 -6.07 30.75
C SER A 407 -17.84 -6.59 29.77
N PRO A 408 -18.66 -7.59 30.13
CA PRO A 408 -19.62 -8.18 29.20
C PRO A 408 -20.63 -7.14 28.71
N PRO A 409 -20.93 -7.07 27.40
CA PRO A 409 -21.90 -6.13 26.88
C PRO A 409 -23.31 -6.51 27.35
N HIS A 410 -23.97 -5.58 28.05
CA HIS A 410 -25.41 -5.60 28.23
C HIS A 410 -26.08 -5.60 26.85
N ARG A 411 -27.06 -6.50 26.69
CA ARG A 411 -27.91 -6.55 25.49
C ARG A 411 -28.67 -5.24 25.36
N HIS A 412 -28.31 -4.42 24.37
CA HIS A 412 -29.25 -3.49 23.80
C HIS A 412 -29.35 -3.66 22.30
N THR A 413 -30.61 -3.62 21.90
CA THR A 413 -31.23 -3.94 20.64
C THR A 413 -30.81 -2.96 19.54
N ALA A 414 -30.95 -3.41 18.31
CA ALA A 414 -30.75 -2.67 17.06
C ALA A 414 -31.29 -1.24 17.09
N LEU A 415 -30.62 -0.35 16.35
CA LEU A 415 -31.23 0.57 15.38
C LEU A 415 -30.13 1.23 14.52
N TYR A 416 -30.29 1.07 13.21
CA TYR A 416 -29.58 1.63 12.04
C TYR A 416 -28.15 1.19 11.73
#